data_AF-A0A7Y3LIG8-F1
#
_entry.id   AF-A0A7Y3LIG8-F1
#
_cell.length_a   1.000
_cell.length_b   1.000
_cell.length_c   1.000
_cell.angle_alpha   90.00
_cell.angle_beta   90.00
_cell.angle_gamma   90.00
#
_symmetry.space_group_name_H-M   'P 1'
#
loop_
_entity.id
_entity.type
_entity.pdbx_description
1 polymer ?
#
loop_
_entity_poly.entity_id
_entity_poly.type
_entity_poly.pdbx_seq_one_letter_code
_entity_poly.pdbx_strand_id
1 'polypeptide(L)' 'MSQRVVDLESQLALLQTVIKKIDSDAYGKCEACDAYIDLEVLSADPQALFCNLHHPQGST' A
#
# COMPACT_ATOMS: atom_id res chain seq x y z
N MET A 1 -13.94 -21.43 -11.74
CA MET A 1 -13.09 -20.32 -12.20
C MET A 1 -11.64 -20.77 -12.19
N SER A 2 -10.82 -20.30 -13.13
CA SER A 2 -9.39 -20.63 -13.17
C SER A 2 -8.64 -19.82 -12.11
N GLN A 3 -7.62 -20.41 -11.47
CA GLN A 3 -6.80 -19.75 -10.43
C GLN A 3 -6.28 -18.38 -10.87
N ARG A 4 -5.85 -18.27 -12.14
CA ARG A 4 -5.36 -17.02 -12.73
C ARG A 4 -6.38 -15.88 -12.72
N VAL A 5 -7.67 -16.19 -12.81
CA VAL A 5 -8.74 -15.18 -12.77
C VAL A 5 -8.86 -14.62 -11.35
N VAL A 6 -8.82 -15.50 -10.34
CA VAL A 6 -8.88 -15.11 -8.93
C VAL A 6 -7.69 -14.22 -8.54
N ASP A 7 -6.49 -14.55 -9.02
CA ASP A 7 -5.28 -13.77 -8.77
C ASP A 7 -5.40 -12.36 -9.39
N LEU A 8 -5.90 -12.26 -10.63
CA LEU A 8 -6.11 -10.98 -11.31
C LEU A 8 -7.20 -10.13 -10.67
N GLU A 9 -8.30 -10.73 -10.22
CA GLU A 9 -9.36 -10.03 -9.48
C GLU A 9 -8.83 -9.46 -8.16
N SER A 10 -7.96 -10.21 -7.48
CA SER A 10 -7.33 -9.76 -6.23
C SER A 10 -6.37 -8.60 -6.46
N GLN A 11 -5.56 -8.66 -7.52
CA GLN A 11 -4.70 -7.54 -7.91
C GLN A 11 -5.50 -6.29 -8.31
N LEU A 12 -6.61 -6.48 -9.04
CA LEU A 12 -7.49 -5.37 -9.40
C LEU A 12 -8.09 -4.70 -8.16
N ALA A 13 -8.53 -5.49 -7.17
CA ALA A 13 -9.08 -4.97 -5.92
C ALA A 13 -8.04 -4.15 -5.12
N LEU A 14 -6.78 -4.59 -5.11
CA LEU A 14 -5.67 -3.84 -4.50
C LEU A 14 -5.47 -2.50 -5.21
N LEU A 15 -5.39 -2.49 -6.54
CA LEU A 15 -5.21 -1.25 -7.32
C LEU A 15 -6.37 -0.27 -7.13
N GLN A 16 -7.62 -0.76 -7.12
CA GLN A 16 -8.80 0.06 -6.84
C GLN A 16 -8.74 0.70 -5.45
N THR A 17 -8.20 -0.01 -4.46
CA THR A 17 -8.02 0.52 -3.10
C THR A 17 -6.98 1.64 -3.08
N VAL A 18 -5.85 1.45 -3.79
CA VAL A 18 -4.81 2.48 -3.92
C VAL A 18 -5.34 3.72 -4.61
N ILE A 19 -6.09 3.58 -5.71
CA ILE A 19 -6.71 4.70 -6.42
C ILE A 19 -7.63 5.50 -5.50
N LYS A 20 -8.49 4.81 -4.72
CA LYS A 20 -9.35 5.48 -3.73
C LYS A 20 -8.55 6.27 -2.69
N LYS A 21 -7.41 5.73 -2.23
CA LYS A 21 -6.52 6.43 -1.31
C LYS A 21 -5.92 7.68 -1.98
N ILE A 22 -5.56 7.63 -3.26
CA ILE A 22 -5.07 8.80 -4.00
C ILE A 22 -6.16 9.87 -4.11
N ASP A 23 -7.37 9.47 -4.52
CA ASP A 23 -8.51 10.38 -4.67
C ASP A 23 -8.91 11.06 -3.35
N SER A 24 -8.71 10.38 -2.21
CA SER A 24 -8.98 10.90 -0.87
C SER A 24 -7.79 11.59 -0.20
N ASP A 25 -6.67 11.82 -0.91
CA ASP A 25 -5.41 12.34 -0.35
C ASP A 25 -4.89 11.52 0.87
N ALA A 26 -5.21 10.23 0.91
CA ALA A 26 -4.76 9.28 1.94
C ALA A 26 -3.64 8.37 1.46
N TYR A 27 -3.25 8.45 0.18
CA TYR A 27 -2.14 7.68 -0.35
C TYR A 27 -0.83 8.09 0.31
N GLY A 28 -0.03 7.10 0.69
CA GLY A 28 1.22 7.35 1.38
C GLY A 28 1.05 7.88 2.81
N LYS A 29 -0.13 7.74 3.45
CA LYS A 29 -0.29 8.01 4.88
C LYS A 29 -0.19 6.72 5.70
N CYS A 30 0.57 6.77 6.77
CA CYS A 30 0.76 5.66 7.71
C CYS A 30 -0.56 5.36 8.43
N GLU A 31 -1.04 4.12 8.38
CA GLU A 31 -2.30 3.73 9.03
C GLU A 31 -2.23 3.77 10.57
N ALA A 32 -1.03 3.87 11.16
CA ALA A 32 -0.85 3.94 12.61
C ALA A 32 -0.78 5.37 13.17
N CYS A 33 -0.31 6.34 12.39
CA CYS A 33 -0.06 7.70 12.89
C CYS A 33 -0.43 8.83 11.94
N ASP A 34 -1.03 8.52 10.78
CA ASP A 34 -1.44 9.44 9.71
C ASP A 34 -0.31 10.31 9.11
N ALA A 35 0.94 10.12 9.55
CA ALA A 35 2.11 10.77 8.96
C ALA A 35 2.36 10.25 7.55
N TYR A 36 2.87 11.12 6.67
CA TYR A 36 3.30 10.69 5.34
C TYR A 36 4.47 9.71 5.44
N ILE A 37 4.35 8.61 4.71
CA ILE A 37 5.39 7.61 4.47
C ILE A 37 6.42 8.23 3.54
N ASP A 38 7.69 7.95 3.80
CA ASP A 38 8.78 8.45 2.98
C ASP A 38 8.65 8.00 1.52
N LEU A 39 8.96 8.89 0.59
CA LEU A 39 8.95 8.59 -0.83
C LEU A 39 9.93 7.47 -1.18
N GLU A 40 11.05 7.34 -0.49
CA GLU A 40 11.99 6.22 -0.70
C GLU A 40 11.32 4.88 -0.40
N VAL A 41 10.53 4.81 0.67
CA VAL A 41 9.77 3.61 1.05
C VAL A 41 8.68 3.33 0.03
N LEU A 42 7.90 4.34 -0.37
CA LEU A 42 6.85 4.18 -1.37
C LEU A 42 7.38 3.86 -2.77
N SER A 43 8.62 4.27 -3.08
CA SER A 43 9.28 3.94 -4.35
C SER A 43 9.74 2.48 -4.37
N ALA A 44 10.11 1.93 -3.23
CA ALA A 44 10.44 0.51 -3.07
C ALA A 44 9.18 -0.37 -2.97
N ASP A 45 8.18 0.09 -2.21
CA ASP A 45 6.88 -0.56 -2.02
C ASP A 45 5.74 0.48 -2.06
N PRO A 46 5.08 0.66 -3.21
CA PRO A 46 3.93 1.56 -3.36
C PRO A 46 2.71 1.15 -2.52
N GLN A 47 2.70 -0.05 -1.95
CA GLN A 47 1.63 -0.56 -1.09
C GLN A 47 1.95 -0.43 0.40
N ALA A 48 3.08 0.21 0.76
CA ALA A 48 3.47 0.40 2.14
C ALA A 48 2.34 1.06 2.96
N LEU A 49 1.94 0.41 4.05
CA LEU A 49 0.87 0.86 4.94
C LEU A 49 1.40 1.65 6.15
N PHE A 50 2.70 1.52 6.45
CA PHE A 50 3.30 2.07 7.65
C PHE A 50 4.57 2.87 7.34
N CYS A 51 4.80 3.95 8.07
CA CYS A 51 6.05 4.70 8.01
C CYS A 51 7.18 3.93 8.70
N ASN A 52 8.44 4.33 8.49
CA ASN A 52 9.62 3.68 9.07
C ASN A 52 9.60 3.50 10.59
N LEU A 53 8.85 4.35 11.32
CA LEU A 53 8.69 4.24 12.78
C LEU A 53 7.73 3.11 13.19
N HIS A 54 6.74 2.81 12.36
CA HIS A 54 5.69 1.81 12.60
C HIS A 54 5.80 0.62 11.66
N HIS A 55 6.83 0.58 10.81
CA HIS A 55 7.09 -0.54 9.94
C HIS A 55 7.38 -1.76 10.80
N PRO A 56 6.58 -2.85 10.70
CA PRO A 56 6.90 -4.08 11.39
C PRO A 56 8.22 -4.59 10.81
N GLN A 57 9.26 -4.61 11.63
CA GLN A 57 10.61 -4.98 11.21
C GLN A 57 10.64 -6.37 10.55
N GLY A 58 11.26 -6.45 9.37
CA GLY A 58 11.58 -7.67 8.61
C GLY A 58 11.51 -7.38 7.11
N SER A 59 12.59 -7.24 6.34
CA SER A 59 13.89 -7.89 6.44
C SER A 59 15.00 -7.02 5.82
N THR A 60 16.18 -7.08 6.41
CA THR A 60 17.48 -6.98 5.70
C THR A 60 17.54 -7.86 4.46
#